data_AF-A0A291Q5A4-F1
#
_entry.id   AF-A0A291Q5A4-F1
#
_cell.length_a   1.000
_cell.length_b   1.000
_cell.length_c   1.000
_cell.angle_alpha   90.00
_cell.angle_beta   90.00
_cell.angle_gamma   90.00
#
_symmetry.space_group_name_H-M   'P 1'
#
loop_
_entity.id
_entity.type
_entity.pdbx_description
1 polymer ?
#
loop_
_entity_poly.entity_id
_entity_poly.type
_entity_poly.pdbx_seq_one_letter_code
_entity_poly.pdbx_strand_id
1 'polypeptide(L)'
;MTSNEGPGAIDWDAAAATFDDEPDHGLRDGDVRAAWAERLREWLPRTPGEVLDLGCGTGSLALLAAEQGHRVTGVDRAPGMVARAREKLAGHTADVLLGDASLPPVGDRWFDAVVARHVLWTLPDPEAALRHWRTLLRPGGRLILIEGVWGTVSPVGLPMSRLVRALTPLVPRLHSERLSGDARLWGGPVDDERYALVASLPTAPPRHREVVDVHLILLRGDEVLLSRRANTGYGDGLWHLPSGHVEDGEDVRAALLRETREEIAVDLAPQDVRVELVMQHRGPAGAPRTGWFFAAEHRSERAPVNAEPDKCAELAWHPLGALPEDMVAYCRAGLAAWRAGERFVLHWQHDAESVAYDEGRTAAPVPLAPARAGGVHHVELWVPDLAAAEVSWGWLLGALGHVPYQRWEHGRSWRREGTYVVLEHSPDLRPGRHDRRRAGLNHLAFHVADRDHLDRLVAAAPGRGWTLLFPERHPHAGGEGQYAAYLEDGQGYEVELVAE
;
A
#
# COMPACT_ATOMS: atom_id res chain seq x y z
N MET A 1 -43.10 5.07 32.12
CA MET A 1 -43.05 6.54 32.21
C MET A 1 -41.73 6.94 32.82
N THR A 2 -40.79 7.38 31.98
CA THR A 2 -39.78 8.41 32.28
C THR A 2 -39.37 8.97 30.93
N SER A 3 -40.14 9.96 30.51
CA SER A 3 -39.85 10.89 29.42
C SER A 3 -38.52 11.59 29.70
N ASN A 4 -37.56 11.45 28.79
CA ASN A 4 -36.39 12.31 28.76
C ASN A 4 -36.49 13.21 27.52
N GLU A 5 -37.55 14.01 27.46
CA GLU A 5 -37.65 15.14 26.55
C GLU A 5 -37.08 16.35 27.27
N GLY A 6 -35.90 16.80 26.83
CA GLY A 6 -35.35 18.07 27.27
C GLY A 6 -36.27 19.22 26.86
N PRO A 7 -36.36 20.31 27.65
CA PRO A 7 -37.20 21.45 27.32
C PRO A 7 -36.65 22.14 26.05
N GLY A 8 -37.38 22.05 24.93
CA GLY A 8 -37.04 22.70 23.66
C GLY A 8 -37.06 21.81 22.40
N ALA A 9 -37.42 20.53 22.50
CA ALA A 9 -37.54 19.66 21.33
C ALA A 9 -38.75 20.07 20.46
N ILE A 10 -38.52 20.38 19.18
CA ILE A 10 -39.59 20.68 18.22
C ILE A 10 -40.41 19.42 17.97
N ASP A 11 -41.73 19.52 18.15
CA ASP A 11 -42.68 18.47 17.80
C ASP A 11 -42.97 18.51 16.29
N TRP A 12 -42.16 17.75 15.55
CA TRP A 12 -42.29 17.64 14.09
C TRP A 12 -43.56 16.89 13.66
N ASP A 13 -44.15 16.06 14.53
CA ASP A 13 -45.38 15.33 14.21
C ASP A 13 -46.57 16.30 14.18
N ALA A 14 -46.66 17.18 15.17
CA ALA A 14 -47.65 18.25 15.21
C ALA A 14 -47.49 19.24 14.05
N ALA A 15 -46.25 19.55 13.66
CA ALA A 15 -45.96 20.47 12.55
C ALA A 15 -46.36 19.91 11.17
N ALA A 16 -46.49 18.59 11.01
CA ALA A 16 -46.71 17.97 9.71
C ALA A 16 -47.93 18.52 8.96
N ALA A 17 -48.96 18.99 9.67
CA ALA A 17 -50.19 19.52 9.08
C ALA A 17 -49.99 20.78 8.23
N THR A 18 -49.09 21.66 8.67
CA THR A 18 -48.84 22.97 8.07
C THR A 18 -47.42 23.10 7.51
N PHE A 19 -46.59 22.06 7.64
CA PHE A 19 -45.18 22.11 7.24
C PHE A 19 -44.99 22.53 5.78
N ASP A 20 -45.87 22.07 4.90
CA ASP A 20 -45.85 22.38 3.46
C ASP A 20 -46.39 23.78 3.09
N ASP A 21 -46.86 24.57 4.07
CA ASP A 21 -47.36 25.92 3.82
C ASP A 21 -46.21 26.93 3.63
N GLU A 22 -45.03 26.63 4.19
CA GLU A 22 -43.81 27.41 3.94
C GLU A 22 -43.30 27.17 2.49
N PRO A 23 -42.93 28.24 1.75
CA PRO A 23 -42.63 28.16 0.32
C PRO A 23 -41.56 27.11 -0.05
N ASP A 24 -40.47 27.03 0.70
CA ASP A 24 -39.33 26.15 0.47
C ASP A 24 -39.50 24.75 1.07
N HIS A 25 -40.49 24.56 1.94
CA HIS A 25 -40.82 23.27 2.50
C HIS A 25 -41.70 22.47 1.54
N GLY A 26 -42.88 22.99 1.22
CA GLY A 26 -43.88 22.26 0.42
C GLY A 26 -43.64 22.29 -1.08
N LEU A 27 -42.86 23.27 -1.56
CA LEU A 27 -42.58 23.49 -2.99
C LEU A 27 -43.86 23.56 -3.84
N ARG A 28 -44.91 24.19 -3.29
CA ARG A 28 -46.21 24.37 -3.96
C ARG A 28 -46.18 25.48 -5.01
N ASP A 29 -45.32 26.48 -4.80
CA ASP A 29 -45.04 27.52 -5.78
C ASP A 29 -44.19 26.98 -6.94
N GLY A 30 -44.61 27.25 -8.18
CA GLY A 30 -43.98 26.68 -9.37
C GLY A 30 -42.55 27.17 -9.61
N ASP A 31 -42.26 28.43 -9.31
CA ASP A 31 -40.93 29.02 -9.51
C ASP A 31 -39.95 28.52 -8.46
N VAL A 32 -40.39 28.46 -7.19
CA VAL A 32 -39.58 27.90 -6.09
C VAL A 32 -39.26 26.44 -6.34
N ARG A 33 -40.28 25.66 -6.74
CA ARG A 33 -40.12 24.24 -7.07
C ARG A 33 -39.16 24.04 -8.25
N ALA A 34 -39.25 24.86 -9.30
CA ALA A 34 -38.36 24.79 -10.45
C ALA A 34 -36.90 25.09 -10.08
N ALA A 35 -36.67 26.10 -9.23
CA ALA A 35 -35.34 26.45 -8.75
C ALA A 35 -34.70 25.31 -7.94
N TRP A 36 -35.46 24.66 -7.05
CA TRP A 36 -34.98 23.48 -6.32
C TRP A 36 -34.73 22.28 -7.23
N ALA A 37 -35.58 22.05 -8.23
CA ALA A 37 -35.39 20.97 -9.19
C ALA A 37 -34.12 21.18 -10.03
N GLU A 38 -33.80 22.43 -10.39
CA GLU A 38 -32.56 22.81 -11.06
C GLU A 38 -31.34 22.46 -10.21
N ARG A 39 -31.28 22.95 -8.96
CA ARG A 39 -30.15 22.68 -8.06
C ARG A 39 -29.97 21.20 -7.76
N LEU A 40 -31.06 20.49 -7.49
CA LEU A 40 -30.98 19.06 -7.18
C LEU A 40 -30.42 18.26 -8.37
N ARG A 41 -30.72 18.66 -9.61
CA ARG A 41 -30.18 18.04 -10.83
C ARG A 41 -28.66 18.25 -11.00
N GLU A 42 -28.15 19.39 -10.53
CA GLU A 42 -26.71 19.68 -10.56
C GLU A 42 -25.95 18.84 -9.51
N TRP A 43 -26.56 18.66 -8.34
CA TRP A 43 -25.94 17.97 -7.21
C TRP A 43 -26.09 16.44 -7.29
N LEU A 44 -27.21 15.91 -7.79
CA LEU A 44 -27.42 14.47 -7.94
C LEU A 44 -26.57 13.85 -9.06
N PRO A 45 -26.37 12.52 -9.04
CA PRO A 45 -25.74 11.81 -10.17
C PRO A 45 -26.51 12.03 -11.47
N ARG A 46 -25.80 12.22 -12.59
CA ARG A 46 -26.41 12.43 -13.92
C ARG A 46 -27.19 11.22 -14.43
N THR A 47 -26.81 10.04 -13.99
CA THR A 47 -27.51 8.79 -14.30
C THR A 47 -28.45 8.44 -13.14
N PRO A 48 -29.71 8.05 -13.42
CA PRO A 48 -30.61 7.54 -12.40
C PRO A 48 -29.97 6.46 -11.52
N GLY A 49 -30.23 6.51 -10.23
CA GLY A 49 -29.60 5.67 -9.21
C GLY A 49 -30.39 5.67 -7.90
N GLU A 50 -29.81 5.06 -6.87
CA GLU A 50 -30.37 4.94 -5.52
C GLU A 50 -30.08 6.22 -4.71
N VAL A 51 -31.11 6.89 -4.21
CA VAL A 51 -31.01 8.12 -3.41
C VAL A 51 -31.64 7.90 -2.03
N LEU A 52 -30.91 8.24 -0.98
CA LEU A 52 -31.42 8.26 0.39
C LEU A 52 -31.66 9.70 0.85
N ASP A 53 -32.88 10.05 1.20
CA ASP A 53 -33.27 11.36 1.75
C ASP A 53 -33.47 11.23 3.27
N LEU A 54 -32.54 11.77 4.06
CA LEU A 54 -32.49 11.65 5.51
C LEU A 54 -33.12 12.86 6.19
N GLY A 55 -34.15 12.60 6.99
CA GLY A 55 -35.08 13.62 7.49
C GLY A 55 -35.91 14.19 6.35
N CYS A 56 -36.53 13.31 5.56
CA CYS A 56 -37.22 13.68 4.32
C CYS A 56 -38.48 14.55 4.55
N GLY A 57 -38.94 14.70 5.79
CA GLY A 57 -40.15 15.45 6.13
C GLY A 57 -41.35 14.94 5.35
N THR A 58 -42.09 15.86 4.74
CA THR A 58 -43.23 15.57 3.85
C THR A 58 -42.82 15.12 2.43
N GLY A 59 -41.53 14.89 2.17
CA GLY A 59 -41.03 14.27 0.94
C GLY A 59 -40.76 15.20 -0.24
N SER A 60 -40.52 16.49 -0.01
CA SER A 60 -40.39 17.46 -1.12
C SER A 60 -39.13 17.27 -1.98
N LEU A 61 -37.95 17.07 -1.38
CA LEU A 61 -36.74 16.76 -2.15
C LEU A 61 -36.77 15.33 -2.71
N ALA A 62 -37.28 14.38 -1.93
CA ALA A 62 -37.54 13.02 -2.40
C ALA A 62 -38.41 13.00 -3.68
N LEU A 63 -39.46 13.82 -3.75
CA LEU A 63 -40.32 13.90 -4.94
C LEU A 63 -39.53 14.43 -6.14
N LEU A 64 -38.79 15.53 -5.98
CA LEU A 64 -37.98 16.08 -7.06
C LEU A 64 -36.91 15.11 -7.55
N ALA A 65 -36.28 14.33 -6.67
CA ALA A 65 -35.32 13.29 -7.05
C ALA A 65 -36.01 12.15 -7.82
N ALA A 66 -37.20 11.73 -7.37
CA ALA A 66 -37.95 10.65 -8.01
C ALA A 66 -38.45 11.05 -9.41
N GLU A 67 -38.90 12.29 -9.59
CA GLU A 67 -39.27 12.85 -10.90
C GLU A 67 -38.09 12.98 -11.87
N GLN A 68 -36.86 13.09 -11.35
CA GLN A 68 -35.63 13.02 -12.13
C GLN A 68 -35.22 11.58 -12.48
N GLY A 69 -36.04 10.58 -12.09
CA GLY A 69 -35.87 9.18 -12.43
C GLY A 69 -35.11 8.34 -11.40
N HIS A 70 -34.69 8.92 -10.27
CA HIS A 70 -34.00 8.18 -9.22
C HIS A 70 -34.96 7.27 -8.43
N ARG A 71 -34.43 6.15 -7.90
CA ARG A 71 -35.13 5.37 -6.87
C ARG A 71 -34.84 6.01 -5.53
N VAL A 72 -35.86 6.46 -4.83
CA VAL A 72 -35.70 7.21 -3.59
C VAL A 72 -36.10 6.38 -2.38
N THR A 73 -35.30 6.44 -1.32
CA THR A 73 -35.77 6.08 0.02
C THR A 73 -35.77 7.32 0.90
N GLY A 74 -36.94 7.74 1.38
CA GLY A 74 -37.06 8.75 2.43
C GLY A 74 -37.05 8.12 3.82
N VAL A 75 -36.38 8.76 4.78
CA VAL A 75 -36.40 8.39 6.20
C VAL A 75 -36.78 9.61 7.02
N ASP A 76 -37.79 9.49 7.87
CA ASP A 76 -38.14 10.53 8.86
C ASP A 76 -38.59 9.87 10.17
N ARG A 77 -38.38 10.57 11.30
CA ARG A 77 -38.73 10.06 12.64
C ARG A 77 -40.18 10.35 13.02
N ALA A 78 -40.83 11.32 12.37
CA ALA A 78 -42.18 11.78 12.69
C ALA A 78 -43.22 11.01 11.85
N PRO A 79 -44.12 10.21 12.46
CA PRO A 79 -45.13 9.45 11.75
C PRO A 79 -46.01 10.27 10.79
N GLY A 80 -46.39 11.49 11.18
CA GLY A 80 -47.19 12.42 10.40
C GLY A 80 -46.47 12.96 9.17
N MET A 81 -45.16 13.19 9.28
CA MET A 81 -44.31 13.55 8.12
C MET A 81 -44.22 12.37 7.14
N VAL A 82 -43.95 11.17 7.66
CA VAL A 82 -43.88 9.93 6.87
C VAL A 82 -45.19 9.65 6.13
N ALA A 83 -46.34 9.86 6.79
CA ALA A 83 -47.65 9.68 6.15
C ALA A 83 -47.82 10.63 4.95
N ARG A 84 -47.50 11.92 5.11
CA ARG A 84 -47.57 12.90 4.01
C ARG A 84 -46.57 12.61 2.90
N ALA A 85 -45.34 12.21 3.24
CA ALA A 85 -44.35 11.82 2.25
C ALA A 85 -44.83 10.63 1.41
N ARG A 86 -45.45 9.62 2.02
CA ARG A 86 -46.03 8.47 1.29
C ARG A 86 -47.14 8.89 0.34
N GLU A 87 -48.02 9.79 0.78
CA GLU A 87 -49.07 10.33 -0.08
C GLU A 87 -48.48 11.12 -1.25
N LYS A 88 -47.51 12.00 -0.98
CA LYS A 88 -46.85 12.84 -1.99
C LYS A 88 -46.06 12.04 -3.01
N LEU A 89 -45.42 10.96 -2.58
CA LEU A 89 -44.59 10.08 -3.42
C LEU A 89 -45.38 8.95 -4.10
N ALA A 90 -46.68 8.84 -3.84
CA ALA A 90 -47.51 7.83 -4.49
C ALA A 90 -47.41 7.91 -6.01
N GLY A 91 -47.20 6.77 -6.67
CA GLY A 91 -47.00 6.69 -8.12
C GLY A 91 -45.57 6.88 -8.61
N HIS A 92 -44.61 7.20 -7.73
CA HIS A 92 -43.19 7.29 -8.04
C HIS A 92 -42.41 6.06 -7.56
N THR A 93 -41.18 5.89 -8.03
CA THR A 93 -40.29 4.81 -7.57
C THR A 93 -39.63 5.21 -6.24
N ALA A 94 -40.40 5.21 -5.16
CA ALA A 94 -39.93 5.64 -3.85
C ALA A 94 -40.50 4.81 -2.68
N ASP A 95 -39.67 4.61 -1.66
CA ASP A 95 -40.04 4.03 -0.37
C ASP A 95 -39.89 5.09 0.74
N VAL A 96 -40.78 5.08 1.74
CA VAL A 96 -40.65 5.98 2.91
C VAL A 96 -40.69 5.18 4.20
N LEU A 97 -39.62 5.29 4.98
CA LEU A 97 -39.39 4.56 6.22
C LEU A 97 -39.55 5.48 7.44
N LEU A 98 -40.17 4.95 8.49
CA LEU A 98 -40.17 5.58 9.81
C LEU A 98 -38.87 5.20 10.53
N GLY A 99 -38.02 6.16 10.87
CA GLY A 99 -36.74 5.90 11.52
C GLY A 99 -35.90 7.13 11.85
N ASP A 100 -34.84 6.92 12.62
CA ASP A 100 -33.89 7.96 13.00
C ASP A 100 -32.88 8.22 11.87
N ALA A 101 -32.70 9.48 11.46
CA ALA A 101 -31.74 9.84 10.43
C ALA A 101 -30.27 9.56 10.84
N SER A 102 -29.94 9.53 12.12
CA SER A 102 -28.60 9.19 12.61
C SER A 102 -28.25 7.70 12.43
N LEU A 103 -29.27 6.83 12.41
CA LEU A 103 -29.18 5.38 12.22
C LEU A 103 -30.37 4.88 11.37
N PRO A 104 -30.39 5.22 10.06
CA PRO A 104 -31.54 4.97 9.22
C PRO A 104 -31.80 3.46 9.04
N PRO A 105 -33.06 2.99 9.05
CA PRO A 105 -33.41 1.56 9.00
C PRO A 105 -33.33 1.01 7.57
N VAL A 106 -32.19 1.21 6.90
CA VAL A 106 -31.97 0.85 5.49
C VAL A 106 -31.18 -0.45 5.31
N GLY A 107 -30.79 -1.11 6.40
CA GLY A 107 -30.01 -2.35 6.39
C GLY A 107 -28.66 -2.18 5.69
N ASP A 108 -28.25 -3.21 4.94
CA ASP A 108 -26.98 -3.23 4.20
C ASP A 108 -27.06 -2.57 2.82
N ARG A 109 -28.05 -1.71 2.58
CA ARG A 109 -28.22 -1.03 1.28
C ARG A 109 -27.20 0.09 1.11
N TRP A 110 -26.82 0.31 -0.14
CA TRP A 110 -25.86 1.34 -0.55
C TRP A 110 -26.48 2.27 -1.58
N PHE A 111 -26.14 3.56 -1.47
CA PHE A 111 -26.75 4.62 -2.27
C PHE A 111 -25.72 5.33 -3.16
N ASP A 112 -26.20 5.83 -4.30
CA ASP A 112 -25.43 6.68 -5.20
C ASP A 112 -25.44 8.14 -4.71
N ALA A 113 -26.48 8.54 -3.98
CA ALA A 113 -26.49 9.79 -3.22
C ALA A 113 -27.22 9.68 -1.88
N VAL A 114 -26.72 10.41 -0.89
CA VAL A 114 -27.40 10.68 0.38
C VAL A 114 -27.65 12.18 0.43
N VAL A 115 -28.90 12.57 0.63
CA VAL A 115 -29.36 13.96 0.72
C VAL A 115 -29.89 14.20 2.13
N ALA A 116 -29.60 15.36 2.71
CA ALA A 116 -30.22 15.82 3.95
C ALA A 116 -30.42 17.33 3.88
N ARG A 117 -31.62 17.81 4.22
CA ARG A 117 -31.94 19.24 4.26
C ARG A 117 -32.48 19.63 5.63
N HIS A 118 -31.77 20.52 6.33
CA HIS A 118 -32.17 21.09 7.62
C HIS A 118 -32.38 20.04 8.72
N VAL A 119 -31.49 19.03 8.77
CA VAL A 119 -31.64 17.85 9.63
C VAL A 119 -30.47 17.70 10.60
N LEU A 120 -29.23 17.96 10.16
CA LEU A 120 -28.04 17.66 10.96
C LEU A 120 -28.03 18.40 12.30
N TRP A 121 -28.49 19.65 12.33
CA TRP A 121 -28.53 20.47 13.54
C TRP A 121 -29.49 19.92 14.61
N THR A 122 -30.43 19.05 14.23
CA THR A 122 -31.36 18.39 15.16
C THR A 122 -30.78 17.12 15.77
N LEU A 123 -29.66 16.61 15.24
CA LEU A 123 -29.05 15.37 15.68
C LEU A 123 -28.15 15.59 16.91
N PRO A 124 -28.10 14.64 17.86
CA PRO A 124 -27.26 14.76 19.05
C PRO A 124 -25.75 14.87 18.74
N ASP A 125 -25.28 14.15 17.71
CA ASP A 125 -23.90 14.15 17.25
C ASP A 125 -23.85 14.21 15.71
N PRO A 126 -23.86 15.41 15.13
CA PRO A 126 -23.82 15.60 13.68
C PRO A 126 -22.56 14.98 13.04
N GLU A 127 -21.41 15.06 13.70
CA GLU A 127 -20.14 14.54 13.20
C GLU A 127 -20.12 12.99 13.16
N ALA A 128 -20.72 12.31 14.14
CA ALA A 128 -20.93 10.86 14.09
C ALA A 128 -21.91 10.47 12.99
N ALA A 129 -23.01 11.20 12.82
CA ALA A 129 -23.97 10.97 11.75
C ALA A 129 -23.31 11.08 10.37
N LEU A 130 -22.50 12.11 10.13
CA LEU A 130 -21.74 12.28 8.87
C LEU A 130 -20.80 11.09 8.58
N ARG A 131 -20.10 10.58 9.61
CA ARG A 131 -19.25 9.39 9.47
C ARG A 131 -20.07 8.17 9.09
N HIS A 132 -21.24 7.98 9.70
CA HIS A 132 -22.13 6.88 9.37
C HIS A 132 -22.73 7.02 7.97
N TRP A 133 -23.26 8.18 7.61
CA TRP A 133 -23.85 8.43 6.28
C TRP A 133 -22.86 8.20 5.14
N ARG A 134 -21.60 8.54 5.35
CA ARG A 134 -20.51 8.21 4.42
C ARG A 134 -20.40 6.70 4.15
N THR A 135 -20.65 5.85 5.14
CA THR A 135 -20.60 4.39 4.98
C THR A 135 -21.79 3.83 4.19
N LEU A 136 -22.87 4.59 4.05
CA LEU A 136 -24.04 4.21 3.24
C LEU A 136 -23.85 4.52 1.75
N LEU A 137 -22.78 5.25 1.37
CA LEU A 137 -22.51 5.63 0.00
C LEU A 137 -21.65 4.59 -0.73
N ARG A 138 -22.01 4.29 -1.97
CA ARG A 138 -21.16 3.54 -2.90
C ARG A 138 -19.87 4.30 -3.22
N PRO A 139 -18.80 3.61 -3.69
CA PRO A 139 -17.71 4.27 -4.39
C PRO A 139 -18.24 5.18 -5.51
N GLY A 140 -17.77 6.43 -5.58
CA GLY A 140 -18.30 7.44 -6.50
C GLY A 140 -19.58 8.16 -6.04
N GLY A 141 -20.18 7.74 -4.91
CA GLY A 141 -21.40 8.32 -4.37
C GLY A 141 -21.24 9.73 -3.83
N ARG A 142 -22.36 10.44 -3.67
CA ARG A 142 -22.40 11.85 -3.24
C ARG A 142 -23.14 12.05 -1.93
N LEU A 143 -22.56 12.82 -1.01
CA LEU A 143 -23.27 13.35 0.15
C LEU A 143 -23.64 14.80 -0.13
N ILE A 144 -24.94 15.12 -0.06
CA ILE A 144 -25.50 16.43 -0.38
C ILE A 144 -26.19 16.96 0.88
N LEU A 145 -25.64 18.02 1.46
CA LEU A 145 -26.18 18.64 2.67
C LEU A 145 -26.68 20.03 2.34
N ILE A 146 -27.91 20.33 2.71
CA ILE A 146 -28.52 21.65 2.57
C ILE A 146 -28.82 22.14 3.98
N GLU A 147 -28.03 23.09 4.46
CA GLU A 147 -28.04 23.52 5.85
C GLU A 147 -27.96 25.04 5.96
N GLY A 148 -28.10 25.54 7.18
CA GLY A 148 -28.10 26.97 7.44
C GLY A 148 -28.01 27.30 8.92
N VAL A 149 -28.02 28.60 9.21
CA VAL A 149 -28.14 29.16 10.56
C VAL A 149 -29.24 30.22 10.51
N TRP A 150 -30.34 29.97 11.21
CA TRP A 150 -31.57 30.76 11.15
C TRP A 150 -31.89 31.38 12.51
N GLY A 151 -32.55 32.55 12.50
CA GLY A 151 -32.97 33.26 13.70
C GLY A 151 -31.96 34.31 14.15
N THR A 152 -32.45 35.51 14.48
CA THR A 152 -31.62 36.69 14.81
C THR A 152 -31.31 36.83 16.30
N VAL A 153 -32.19 36.32 17.17
CA VAL A 153 -32.09 36.45 18.64
C VAL A 153 -31.56 35.18 19.30
N SER A 154 -31.90 34.00 18.76
CA SER A 154 -31.41 32.70 19.21
C SER A 154 -31.13 31.82 17.97
N PRO A 155 -29.96 31.98 17.34
CA PRO A 155 -29.65 31.28 16.10
C PRO A 155 -29.64 29.77 16.33
N VAL A 156 -30.38 29.05 15.49
CA VAL A 156 -30.42 27.59 15.41
C VAL A 156 -29.79 27.16 14.08
N GLY A 157 -29.18 25.98 14.05
CA GLY A 157 -28.54 25.46 12.84
C GLY A 157 -27.04 25.19 12.98
N LEU A 158 -26.39 24.95 11.85
CA LEU A 158 -24.95 24.66 11.78
C LEU A 158 -24.27 25.60 10.78
N PRO A 159 -23.20 26.33 11.17
CA PRO A 159 -22.49 27.19 10.23
C PRO A 159 -21.71 26.36 9.22
N MET A 160 -21.60 26.85 7.97
CA MET A 160 -20.88 26.15 6.88
C MET A 160 -19.47 25.74 7.30
N SER A 161 -18.75 26.62 8.00
CA SER A 161 -17.37 26.39 8.42
C SER A 161 -17.19 25.17 9.33
N ARG A 162 -18.19 24.86 10.18
CA ARG A 162 -18.17 23.67 11.03
C ARG A 162 -18.32 22.40 10.19
N LEU A 163 -19.29 22.37 9.27
CA LEU A 163 -19.51 21.20 8.42
C LEU A 163 -18.37 20.98 7.42
N VAL A 164 -17.79 22.04 6.87
CA VAL A 164 -16.58 21.95 6.02
C VAL A 164 -15.43 21.31 6.80
N ARG A 165 -15.18 21.75 8.04
CA ARG A 165 -14.14 21.16 8.89
C ARG A 165 -14.40 19.69 9.20
N ALA A 166 -15.66 19.33 9.49
CA ALA A 166 -16.05 17.96 9.79
C ALA A 166 -15.93 17.02 8.57
N LEU A 167 -16.26 17.52 7.37
CA LEU A 167 -16.24 16.72 6.14
C LEU A 167 -14.87 16.61 5.49
N THR A 168 -14.01 17.63 5.62
CA THR A 168 -12.66 17.64 5.01
C THR A 168 -11.85 16.36 5.27
N PRO A 169 -11.79 15.78 6.49
CA PRO A 169 -11.07 14.52 6.71
C PRO A 169 -11.80 13.27 6.18
N LEU A 170 -13.10 13.38 5.87
CA LEU A 170 -13.95 12.25 5.47
C LEU A 170 -14.03 12.08 3.95
N VAL A 171 -13.87 13.15 3.18
CA VAL A 171 -14.13 13.16 1.74
C VAL A 171 -12.99 13.86 0.96
N PRO A 172 -12.55 13.31 -0.18
CA PRO A 172 -11.42 13.88 -0.92
C PRO A 172 -11.81 15.12 -1.75
N ARG A 173 -13.11 15.31 -2.01
CA ARG A 173 -13.64 16.43 -2.78
C ARG A 173 -14.89 16.96 -2.10
N LEU A 174 -14.86 18.23 -1.76
CA LEU A 174 -15.95 18.96 -1.14
C LEU A 174 -16.19 20.25 -1.94
N HIS A 175 -17.39 20.39 -2.48
CA HIS A 175 -17.86 21.64 -3.06
C HIS A 175 -18.79 22.33 -2.07
N SER A 176 -18.63 23.64 -1.89
CA SER A 176 -19.51 24.47 -1.07
C SER A 176 -20.14 25.58 -1.90
N GLU A 177 -21.43 25.83 -1.65
CA GLU A 177 -22.21 26.82 -2.37
C GLU A 177 -23.05 27.62 -1.37
N ARG A 178 -23.02 28.96 -1.46
CA ARG A 178 -23.89 29.82 -0.65
C ARG A 178 -25.22 30.00 -1.39
N LEU A 179 -26.32 29.70 -0.71
CA LEU A 179 -27.68 29.75 -1.28
C LEU A 179 -28.49 30.96 -0.82
N SER A 180 -28.05 31.72 0.20
CA SER A 180 -28.77 32.91 0.69
C SER A 180 -29.02 33.96 -0.40
N GLY A 181 -28.16 34.04 -1.41
CA GLY A 181 -28.27 35.02 -2.49
C GLY A 181 -29.32 34.71 -3.57
N ASP A 182 -29.88 33.49 -3.60
CA ASP A 182 -30.87 33.09 -4.60
C ASP A 182 -32.27 33.03 -3.99
N ALA A 183 -32.96 34.18 -4.01
CA ALA A 183 -34.31 34.33 -3.46
C ALA A 183 -35.34 33.36 -4.07
N ARG A 184 -35.09 32.83 -5.29
CA ARG A 184 -35.98 31.88 -5.96
C ARG A 184 -36.08 30.57 -5.19
N LEU A 185 -35.04 30.17 -4.45
CA LEU A 185 -35.06 28.94 -3.64
C LEU A 185 -35.96 29.05 -2.41
N TRP A 186 -36.30 30.27 -1.98
CA TRP A 186 -36.90 30.51 -0.68
C TRP A 186 -38.26 31.22 -0.75
N GLY A 187 -38.75 31.52 -1.96
CA GLY A 187 -39.96 32.32 -2.17
C GLY A 187 -39.79 33.81 -1.85
N GLY A 188 -38.54 34.27 -1.64
CA GLY A 188 -38.23 35.64 -1.24
C GLY A 188 -36.77 35.82 -0.80
N PRO A 189 -36.33 37.06 -0.54
CA PRO A 189 -34.98 37.34 -0.02
C PRO A 189 -34.83 36.80 1.41
N VAL A 190 -33.62 36.34 1.74
CA VAL A 190 -33.28 35.78 3.05
C VAL A 190 -31.96 36.41 3.53
N ASP A 191 -31.92 36.81 4.80
CA ASP A 191 -30.75 37.48 5.40
C ASP A 191 -29.88 36.52 6.22
N ASP A 192 -30.37 35.30 6.45
CA ASP A 192 -29.74 34.24 7.23
C ASP A 192 -28.79 33.36 6.37
N GLU A 193 -27.90 32.60 7.04
CA GLU A 193 -26.93 31.75 6.34
C GLU A 193 -27.62 30.51 5.79
N ARG A 194 -27.59 30.31 4.47
CA ARG A 194 -28.09 29.10 3.79
C ARG A 194 -27.07 28.62 2.79
N TYR A 195 -26.84 27.32 2.74
CA TYR A 195 -25.78 26.76 1.90
C TYR A 195 -26.02 25.30 1.53
N ALA A 196 -25.31 24.87 0.49
CA ALA A 196 -25.16 23.48 0.14
C ALA A 196 -23.69 23.03 0.27
N LEU A 197 -23.49 21.80 0.71
CA LEU A 197 -22.23 21.07 0.65
C LEU A 197 -22.43 19.80 -0.15
N VAL A 198 -21.67 19.66 -1.23
CA VAL A 198 -21.68 18.46 -2.08
C VAL A 198 -20.32 17.79 -1.98
N ALA A 199 -20.28 16.69 -1.23
CA ALA A 199 -19.10 15.86 -1.10
C ALA A 199 -19.17 14.66 -2.05
N SER A 200 -18.07 14.35 -2.73
CA SER A 200 -17.99 13.20 -3.65
C SER A 200 -16.96 12.19 -3.16
N LEU A 201 -17.37 10.92 -3.09
CA LEU A 201 -16.45 9.81 -2.85
C LEU A 201 -15.71 9.44 -4.14
N PRO A 202 -14.47 8.94 -4.03
CA PRO A 202 -13.74 8.46 -5.20
C PRO A 202 -14.37 7.15 -5.72
N THR A 203 -14.35 6.96 -7.03
CA THR A 203 -14.86 5.74 -7.69
C THR A 203 -13.98 4.52 -7.47
N ALA A 204 -12.75 4.72 -7.00
CA ALA A 204 -11.79 3.69 -6.65
C ALA A 204 -11.30 3.91 -5.21
N PRO A 205 -10.91 2.85 -4.48
CA PRO A 205 -10.23 3.00 -3.19
C PRO A 205 -9.01 3.91 -3.33
N PRO A 206 -8.61 4.62 -2.26
CA PRO A 206 -7.39 5.40 -2.28
C PRO A 206 -6.23 4.50 -2.71
N ARG A 207 -5.44 4.99 -3.68
CA ARG A 207 -4.21 4.29 -4.08
C ARG A 207 -3.28 4.22 -2.88
N HIS A 208 -2.58 3.10 -2.75
CA HIS A 208 -1.48 2.96 -1.79
C HIS A 208 -0.52 4.14 -1.92
N ARG A 209 -0.15 4.75 -0.79
CA ARG A 209 0.80 5.85 -0.69
C ARG A 209 1.82 5.49 0.37
N GLU A 210 3.09 5.70 0.07
CA GLU A 210 4.19 5.55 1.01
C GLU A 210 4.94 6.86 1.13
N VAL A 211 5.47 7.11 2.33
CA VAL A 211 6.44 8.18 2.53
C VAL A 211 7.72 7.80 1.79
N VAL A 212 8.29 8.75 1.07
CA VAL A 212 9.59 8.61 0.43
C VAL A 212 10.62 9.33 1.28
N ASP A 213 11.64 8.60 1.74
CA ASP A 213 12.79 9.17 2.43
C ASP A 213 14.06 9.03 1.59
N VAL A 214 15.01 9.94 1.83
CA VAL A 214 16.30 10.00 1.16
C VAL A 214 17.41 9.91 2.20
N HIS A 215 18.47 9.18 1.90
CA HIS A 215 19.59 8.95 2.81
C HIS A 215 20.91 9.18 2.08
N LEU A 216 21.83 9.91 2.71
CA LEU A 216 23.14 10.21 2.14
C LEU A 216 24.23 9.34 2.78
N ILE A 217 24.84 8.48 1.97
CA ILE A 217 26.11 7.80 2.23
C ILE A 217 27.23 8.75 1.79
N LEU A 218 27.59 9.69 2.67
CA LEU A 218 28.70 10.61 2.41
C LEU A 218 30.01 9.96 2.84
N LEU A 219 30.93 9.78 1.88
CA LEU A 219 32.19 9.08 2.07
C LEU A 219 33.37 10.01 2.22
N ARG A 220 34.35 9.61 3.03
CA ARG A 220 35.68 10.20 3.08
C ARG A 220 36.70 9.07 3.22
N GLY A 221 37.22 8.59 2.09
CA GLY A 221 38.05 7.40 2.08
C GLY A 221 37.22 6.15 2.42
N ASP A 222 37.62 5.42 3.47
CA ASP A 222 36.89 4.25 3.97
C ASP A 222 35.93 4.56 5.12
N GLU A 223 35.70 5.84 5.42
CA GLU A 223 34.77 6.32 6.44
C GLU A 223 33.46 6.82 5.84
N VAL A 224 32.37 6.70 6.60
CA VAL A 224 31.05 7.27 6.31
C VAL A 224 30.65 8.26 7.39
N LEU A 225 30.03 9.38 7.01
CA LEU A 225 29.48 10.34 7.95
C LEU A 225 28.14 9.83 8.51
N LEU A 226 28.00 9.83 9.83
CA LEU A 226 26.75 9.53 10.54
C LEU A 226 26.34 10.72 11.43
N SER A 227 25.03 10.84 11.64
CA SER A 227 24.39 11.77 12.57
C SER A 227 23.70 11.01 13.71
N ARG A 228 23.77 11.56 14.92
CA ARG A 228 23.08 11.00 16.10
C ARG A 228 21.77 11.74 16.34
N ARG A 229 20.67 11.02 16.25
CA ARG A 229 19.32 11.59 16.33
C ARG A 229 19.01 12.10 17.73
N ALA A 230 18.34 13.25 17.83
CA ALA A 230 17.87 13.81 19.10
C ALA A 230 16.52 14.52 18.91
N ASN A 231 15.59 14.37 19.85
CA ASN A 231 14.28 15.05 19.85
C ASN A 231 13.46 14.89 18.55
N THR A 232 13.64 13.78 17.83
CA THR A 232 12.93 13.49 16.58
C THR A 232 11.68 12.64 16.79
N GLY A 233 11.54 12.01 17.96
CA GLY A 233 10.43 11.12 18.30
C GLY A 233 10.57 9.70 17.74
N TYR A 234 11.63 9.40 17.00
CA TYR A 234 11.92 8.06 16.50
C TYR A 234 13.43 7.81 16.50
N GLY A 235 13.90 6.76 17.18
CA GLY A 235 15.31 6.38 17.19
C GLY A 235 16.25 7.42 17.83
N ASP A 236 15.74 8.25 18.74
CA ASP A 236 16.56 9.23 19.46
C ASP A 236 17.69 8.53 20.25
N GLY A 237 18.90 9.07 20.16
CA GLY A 237 20.13 8.49 20.69
C GLY A 237 20.86 7.54 19.72
N LEU A 238 20.21 7.09 18.65
CA LEU A 238 20.82 6.18 17.66
C LEU A 238 21.51 6.95 16.53
N TRP A 239 22.53 6.32 15.96
CA TRP A 239 23.20 6.76 14.74
C TRP A 239 22.39 6.43 13.49
N HIS A 240 22.37 7.35 12.53
CA HIS A 240 21.84 7.14 11.18
C HIS A 240 22.67 7.90 10.13
N LEU A 241 22.32 7.73 8.86
CA LEU A 241 22.81 8.58 7.78
C LEU A 241 22.07 9.92 7.80
N PRO A 242 22.70 11.04 7.40
CA PRO A 242 21.99 12.26 7.05
C PRO A 242 20.85 11.95 6.08
N SER A 243 19.64 12.40 6.37
CA SER A 243 18.42 11.89 5.74
C SER A 243 17.22 12.81 5.93
N GLY A 244 16.27 12.77 5.01
CA GLY A 244 15.01 13.47 5.20
C GLY A 244 13.90 12.97 4.31
N HIS A 245 12.79 13.70 4.28
CA HIS A 245 11.59 13.33 3.52
C HIS A 245 11.51 14.11 2.22
N VAL A 246 10.99 13.46 1.19
CA VAL A 246 10.64 14.16 -0.06
C VAL A 246 9.36 14.96 0.17
N GLU A 247 9.42 16.26 -0.11
CA GLU A 247 8.29 17.18 -0.02
C GLU A 247 7.48 17.27 -1.33
N ASP A 248 6.27 17.84 -1.25
CA ASP A 248 5.42 18.03 -2.42
C ASP A 248 6.07 19.00 -3.42
N GLY A 249 6.28 18.54 -4.65
CA GLY A 249 6.80 19.36 -5.74
C GLY A 249 8.31 19.22 -6.01
N GLU A 250 9.01 18.37 -5.25
CA GLU A 250 10.42 18.04 -5.49
C GLU A 250 10.62 16.56 -5.88
N ASP A 251 11.77 16.25 -6.50
CA ASP A 251 12.20 14.87 -6.78
C ASP A 251 13.18 14.36 -5.70
N VAL A 252 13.44 13.05 -5.67
CA VAL A 252 14.32 12.42 -4.67
C VAL A 252 15.74 13.00 -4.62
N ARG A 253 16.26 13.52 -5.73
CA ARG A 253 17.59 14.13 -5.77
C ARG A 253 17.53 15.55 -5.22
N ALA A 254 16.51 16.32 -5.57
CA ALA A 254 16.29 17.66 -5.02
C ALA A 254 16.13 17.61 -3.50
N ALA A 255 15.33 16.67 -2.98
CA ALA A 255 15.16 16.42 -1.56
C ALA A 255 16.51 16.10 -0.89
N LEU A 256 17.28 15.15 -1.43
CA LEU A 256 18.59 14.79 -0.89
C LEU A 256 19.52 16.02 -0.80
N LEU A 257 19.61 16.81 -1.87
CA LEU A 257 20.48 17.99 -1.91
C LEU A 257 20.02 19.09 -0.94
N ARG A 258 18.71 19.22 -0.71
CA ARG A 258 18.14 20.15 0.28
C ARG A 258 18.48 19.69 1.70
N GLU A 259 18.13 18.46 2.05
CA GLU A 259 18.39 17.87 3.38
C GLU A 259 19.89 17.87 3.71
N THR A 260 20.76 17.57 2.74
CA THR A 260 22.22 17.62 2.93
C THR A 260 22.72 19.02 3.31
N ARG A 261 22.14 20.08 2.73
CA ARG A 261 22.48 21.46 3.10
C ARG A 261 21.91 21.82 4.48
N GLU A 262 20.66 21.44 4.72
CA GLU A 262 19.91 21.79 5.94
C GLU A 262 20.46 21.09 7.19
N GLU A 263 20.80 19.80 7.10
CA GLU A 263 21.25 19.02 8.25
C GLU A 263 22.75 19.16 8.53
N ILE A 264 23.58 19.11 7.48
CA ILE A 264 25.05 18.97 7.64
C ILE A 264 25.87 20.10 6.99
N ALA A 265 25.22 21.15 6.48
CA ALA A 265 25.84 22.30 5.84
C ALA A 265 26.82 21.94 4.70
N VAL A 266 26.52 20.91 3.92
CA VAL A 266 27.32 20.48 2.76
C VAL A 266 26.57 20.78 1.46
N ASP A 267 27.25 21.49 0.55
CA ASP A 267 26.78 21.72 -0.81
C ASP A 267 27.29 20.62 -1.76
N LEU A 268 26.40 19.74 -2.21
CA LEU A 268 26.70 18.76 -3.26
C LEU A 268 26.15 19.23 -4.61
N ALA A 269 26.89 18.98 -5.69
CA ALA A 269 26.38 19.20 -7.03
C ALA A 269 25.52 17.99 -7.48
N PRO A 270 24.45 18.19 -8.27
CA PRO A 270 23.58 17.10 -8.70
C PRO A 270 24.28 15.94 -9.43
N GLN A 271 25.42 16.19 -10.08
CA GLN A 271 26.21 15.16 -10.77
C GLN A 271 27.13 14.33 -9.85
N ASP A 272 27.33 14.78 -8.61
CA ASP A 272 28.24 14.14 -7.65
C ASP A 272 27.52 13.11 -6.75
N VAL A 273 26.19 13.06 -6.81
CA VAL A 273 25.36 12.10 -6.09
C VAL A 273 24.91 10.97 -7.01
N ARG A 274 24.98 9.73 -6.53
CA ARG A 274 24.55 8.54 -7.26
C ARG A 274 23.57 7.73 -6.43
N VAL A 275 22.48 7.27 -7.03
CA VAL A 275 21.60 6.29 -6.38
C VAL A 275 22.32 4.96 -6.31
N GLU A 276 22.49 4.42 -5.13
CA GLU A 276 23.18 3.15 -4.90
C GLU A 276 22.23 2.04 -4.42
N LEU A 277 21.17 2.39 -3.69
CA LEU A 277 20.21 1.42 -3.16
C LEU A 277 18.82 2.04 -3.04
N VAL A 278 17.80 1.28 -3.43
CA VAL A 278 16.41 1.54 -3.04
C VAL A 278 15.98 0.47 -2.04
N MET A 279 15.40 0.90 -0.94
CA MET A 279 14.90 0.01 0.10
C MET A 279 13.44 0.33 0.39
N GLN A 280 12.57 -0.68 0.28
CA GLN A 280 11.28 -0.57 0.95
C GLN A 280 11.45 -1.06 2.38
N HIS A 281 11.12 -0.21 3.36
CA HIS A 281 11.35 -0.52 4.77
C HIS A 281 10.16 -0.21 5.66
N ARG A 282 10.08 -0.93 6.77
CA ARG A 282 9.10 -0.70 7.83
C ARG A 282 9.76 -0.91 9.19
N GLY A 283 9.84 0.15 9.99
CA GLY A 283 10.22 0.06 11.39
C GLY A 283 9.08 -0.48 12.29
N PRO A 284 9.36 -0.82 13.56
CA PRO A 284 8.36 -1.33 14.49
C PRO A 284 7.20 -0.33 14.67
N ALA A 285 5.95 -0.81 14.54
CA ALA A 285 4.72 0.00 14.61
C ALA A 285 4.63 1.15 13.58
N GLY A 286 5.52 1.21 12.59
CA GLY A 286 5.56 2.23 11.55
C GLY A 286 4.80 1.84 10.27
N ALA A 287 4.37 2.84 9.51
CA ALA A 287 3.92 2.62 8.14
C ALA A 287 5.11 2.31 7.21
N PRO A 288 4.93 1.48 6.16
CA PRO A 288 5.95 1.26 5.15
C PRO A 288 6.41 2.56 4.47
N ARG A 289 7.69 2.61 4.11
CA ARG A 289 8.35 3.72 3.44
C ARG A 289 9.23 3.20 2.30
N THR A 290 9.50 4.06 1.33
CA THR A 290 10.47 3.82 0.28
C THR A 290 11.68 4.74 0.48
N GLY A 291 12.80 4.16 0.89
CA GLY A 291 14.06 4.85 1.13
C GLY A 291 15.01 4.79 -0.06
N TRP A 292 15.48 5.97 -0.49
CA TRP A 292 16.49 6.13 -1.52
C TRP A 292 17.84 6.45 -0.90
N PHE A 293 18.82 5.58 -1.10
CA PHE A 293 20.18 5.76 -0.60
C PHE A 293 21.06 6.27 -1.73
N PHE A 294 21.65 7.43 -1.51
CA PHE A 294 22.59 8.06 -2.44
C PHE A 294 23.99 8.03 -1.86
N ALA A 295 25.00 7.80 -2.69
CA ALA A 295 26.39 7.96 -2.32
C ALA A 295 27.00 9.20 -2.95
N ALA A 296 27.91 9.84 -2.22
CA ALA A 296 28.77 10.92 -2.69
C ALA A 296 30.11 10.91 -1.95
N GLU A 297 31.15 11.43 -2.61
CA GLU A 297 32.46 11.62 -2.01
C GLU A 297 32.57 13.03 -1.42
N HIS A 298 33.02 13.15 -0.17
CA HIS A 298 33.32 14.42 0.46
C HIS A 298 34.68 14.94 -0.05
N ARG A 299 34.61 15.94 -0.94
CA ARG A 299 35.78 16.54 -1.60
C ARG A 299 36.14 17.94 -1.10
N SER A 300 35.36 18.48 -0.17
CA SER A 300 35.57 19.82 0.40
C SER A 300 36.63 19.78 1.50
N GLU A 301 37.42 20.85 1.60
CA GLU A 301 38.28 21.07 2.77
C GLU A 301 37.48 21.50 4.01
N ARG A 302 36.24 21.98 3.82
CA ARG A 302 35.33 22.32 4.92
C ARG A 302 34.64 21.07 5.42
N ALA A 303 34.85 20.75 6.69
CA ALA A 303 34.17 19.66 7.36
C ALA A 303 32.64 19.90 7.42
N PRO A 304 31.82 18.82 7.38
CA PRO A 304 30.39 18.91 7.66
C PRO A 304 30.12 19.48 9.05
N VAL A 305 29.03 20.24 9.21
CA VAL A 305 28.65 20.90 10.46
C VAL A 305 27.20 20.59 10.79
N ASN A 306 26.91 20.30 12.04
CA ASN A 306 25.55 20.08 12.50
C ASN A 306 24.77 21.40 12.44
N ALA A 307 23.91 21.53 11.43
CA ALA A 307 23.11 22.72 11.19
C ALA A 307 21.70 22.64 11.83
N GLU A 308 21.33 21.47 12.37
CA GLU A 308 20.08 21.25 13.12
C GLU A 308 20.35 20.71 14.54
N PRO A 309 20.95 21.51 15.43
CA PRO A 309 21.33 21.06 16.77
C PRO A 309 20.14 20.62 17.65
N ASP A 310 18.93 21.06 17.33
CA ASP A 310 17.71 20.65 18.03
C ASP A 310 17.30 19.21 17.68
N LYS A 311 17.70 18.73 16.49
CA LYS A 311 17.33 17.40 15.95
C LYS A 311 18.50 16.40 15.90
N CYS A 312 19.74 16.89 16.04
CA CYS A 312 20.96 16.13 15.93
C CYS A 312 21.88 16.45 17.10
N ALA A 313 22.28 15.43 17.86
CA ALA A 313 23.19 15.58 19.00
C ALA A 313 24.67 15.58 18.58
N GLU A 314 25.02 14.87 17.51
CA GLU A 314 26.42 14.59 17.16
C GLU A 314 26.56 14.27 15.66
N LEU A 315 27.65 14.73 15.04
CA LEU A 315 28.09 14.29 13.71
C LEU A 315 29.48 13.66 13.83
N ALA A 316 29.67 12.47 13.28
CA ALA A 316 30.93 11.76 13.35
C ALA A 316 31.22 10.95 12.08
N TRP A 317 32.51 10.83 11.75
CA TRP A 317 33.00 9.91 10.72
C TRP A 317 33.24 8.54 11.37
N HIS A 318 32.69 7.49 10.77
CA HIS A 318 32.86 6.11 11.24
C HIS A 318 33.47 5.24 10.13
N PRO A 319 34.42 4.35 10.46
CA PRO A 319 34.93 3.40 9.48
C PRO A 319 33.82 2.49 8.95
N LEU A 320 33.72 2.33 7.64
CA LEU A 320 32.73 1.45 7.02
C LEU A 320 32.89 -0.01 7.47
N GLY A 321 34.12 -0.43 7.78
CA GLY A 321 34.44 -1.76 8.32
C GLY A 321 34.05 -1.97 9.78
N ALA A 322 33.73 -0.89 10.52
CA ALA A 322 33.47 -0.91 11.96
C ALA A 322 32.37 0.11 12.33
N LEU A 323 31.19 -0.08 11.74
CA LEU A 323 30.01 0.76 12.00
C LEU A 323 29.52 0.59 13.46
N PRO A 324 29.02 1.66 14.11
CA PRO A 324 28.55 1.61 15.50
C PRO A 324 27.37 0.65 15.70
N GLU A 325 27.29 -0.01 16.86
CA GLU A 325 26.23 -0.99 17.15
C GLU A 325 24.85 -0.31 17.34
N ASP A 326 24.83 0.88 17.92
CA ASP A 326 23.63 1.68 18.23
C ASP A 326 23.15 2.49 17.03
N MET A 327 22.93 1.82 15.89
CA MET A 327 22.35 2.42 14.69
C MET A 327 20.85 2.16 14.58
N VAL A 328 20.14 3.04 13.86
CA VAL A 328 18.79 2.74 13.39
C VAL A 328 18.82 1.53 12.44
N ALA A 329 17.96 0.55 12.68
CA ALA A 329 18.00 -0.76 12.02
C ALA A 329 17.99 -0.71 10.49
N TYR A 330 17.04 -0.01 9.87
CA TYR A 330 16.97 0.11 8.40
C TYR A 330 18.20 0.80 7.82
N CYS A 331 18.80 1.73 8.56
CA CYS A 331 19.98 2.47 8.13
C CYS A 331 21.21 1.54 8.12
N ARG A 332 21.38 0.75 9.18
CA ARG A 332 22.41 -0.30 9.27
C ARG A 332 22.24 -1.35 8.16
N ALA A 333 21.01 -1.83 7.96
CA ALA A 333 20.67 -2.78 6.90
C ALA A 333 20.96 -2.20 5.49
N GLY A 334 20.69 -0.91 5.28
CA GLY A 334 20.93 -0.24 4.00
C GLY A 334 22.42 -0.14 3.66
N LEU A 335 23.25 0.22 4.64
CA LEU A 335 24.71 0.20 4.47
C LEU A 335 25.24 -1.21 4.19
N ALA A 336 24.72 -2.23 4.87
CA ALA A 336 25.12 -3.62 4.63
C ALA A 336 24.74 -4.10 3.22
N ALA A 337 23.51 -3.83 2.79
CA ALA A 337 23.01 -4.17 1.45
C ALA A 337 23.80 -3.47 0.34
N TRP A 338 24.05 -2.16 0.50
CA TRP A 338 24.87 -1.39 -0.44
C TRP A 338 26.29 -1.98 -0.56
N ARG A 339 26.94 -2.31 0.57
CA ARG A 339 28.27 -2.94 0.58
C ARG A 339 28.28 -4.33 -0.04
N ALA A 340 27.18 -5.06 0.01
CA ALA A 340 27.00 -6.35 -0.66
C ALA A 340 26.78 -6.21 -2.18
N GLY A 341 26.67 -4.98 -2.70
CA GLY A 341 26.42 -4.73 -4.13
C GLY A 341 24.95 -4.79 -4.51
N GLU A 342 24.05 -4.88 -3.53
CA GLU A 342 22.62 -4.88 -3.80
C GLU A 342 22.15 -3.50 -4.28
N ARG A 343 21.10 -3.52 -5.10
CA ARG A 343 20.49 -2.30 -5.68
C ARG A 343 19.04 -2.11 -5.25
N PHE A 344 18.39 -3.20 -4.82
CA PHE A 344 17.05 -3.18 -4.28
C PHE A 344 16.89 -4.22 -3.18
N VAL A 345 16.44 -3.81 -1.99
CA VAL A 345 16.16 -4.73 -0.87
C VAL A 345 14.86 -4.40 -0.15
N LEU A 346 14.31 -5.39 0.54
CA LEU A 346 13.20 -5.27 1.47
C LEU A 346 13.72 -5.35 2.91
N HIS A 347 13.31 -4.45 3.81
CA HIS A 347 13.66 -4.55 5.23
C HIS A 347 12.44 -4.30 6.14
N TRP A 348 11.81 -5.39 6.60
CA TRP A 348 10.60 -5.33 7.43
C TRP A 348 10.90 -5.76 8.85
N GLN A 349 10.87 -4.80 9.76
CA GLN A 349 10.93 -5.11 11.18
C GLN A 349 9.57 -5.55 11.69
N HIS A 350 9.59 -6.50 12.61
CA HIS A 350 8.39 -6.92 13.35
C HIS A 350 8.09 -5.91 14.46
N ASP A 351 6.82 -5.74 14.81
CA ASP A 351 6.42 -4.78 15.86
C ASP A 351 7.01 -5.08 17.25
N ALA A 352 7.53 -6.30 17.45
CA ALA A 352 8.19 -6.72 18.69
C ALA A 352 9.70 -6.40 18.70
N GLU A 353 10.28 -6.01 17.56
CA GLU A 353 11.70 -5.68 17.44
C GLU A 353 11.98 -4.23 17.90
N SER A 354 13.23 -3.94 18.23
CA SER A 354 13.67 -2.58 18.54
C SER A 354 13.89 -1.73 17.29
N VAL A 355 13.78 -0.41 17.45
CA VAL A 355 14.22 0.55 16.41
C VAL A 355 15.73 0.47 16.18
N ALA A 356 16.50 0.19 17.23
CA ALA A 356 17.93 -0.06 17.16
C ALA A 356 18.22 -1.39 16.46
N TYR A 357 19.30 -1.41 15.69
CA TYR A 357 19.86 -2.63 15.13
C TYR A 357 20.35 -3.54 16.25
N ASP A 358 20.01 -4.82 16.17
CA ASP A 358 20.43 -5.89 17.07
C ASP A 358 20.77 -7.11 16.23
N GLU A 359 22.05 -7.50 16.25
CA GLU A 359 22.58 -8.60 15.45
C GLU A 359 21.94 -9.93 15.86
N GLY A 360 21.21 -10.56 14.94
CA GLY A 360 20.50 -11.82 15.18
C GLY A 360 19.06 -11.67 15.69
N ARG A 361 18.61 -10.45 15.98
CA ARG A 361 17.19 -10.15 16.30
C ARG A 361 16.49 -9.25 15.31
N THR A 362 17.24 -8.41 14.59
CA THR A 362 16.69 -7.56 13.54
C THR A 362 16.53 -8.34 12.25
N ALA A 363 15.36 -8.23 11.60
CA ALA A 363 15.15 -8.81 10.28
C ALA A 363 16.25 -8.42 9.29
N ALA A 364 16.85 -9.41 8.61
CA ALA A 364 17.84 -9.15 7.58
C ALA A 364 17.20 -8.49 6.33
N PRO A 365 17.91 -7.61 5.61
CA PRO A 365 17.44 -7.12 4.33
C PRO A 365 17.34 -8.27 3.32
N VAL A 366 16.23 -8.33 2.59
CA VAL A 366 15.94 -9.35 1.57
C VAL A 366 16.09 -8.73 0.17
N PRO A 367 17.12 -9.10 -0.62
CA PRO A 367 17.24 -8.66 -2.00
C PRO A 367 16.05 -9.15 -2.86
N LEU A 368 15.51 -8.29 -3.73
CA LEU A 368 14.44 -8.71 -4.67
C LEU A 368 14.97 -9.16 -6.04
N ALA A 369 16.22 -8.84 -6.36
CA ALA A 369 16.86 -9.32 -7.57
C ALA A 369 18.04 -10.22 -7.17
N PRO A 370 18.27 -11.37 -7.82
CA PRO A 370 19.54 -12.05 -7.66
C PRO A 370 20.62 -11.17 -8.29
N ALA A 371 21.50 -10.59 -7.47
CA ALA A 371 22.74 -9.98 -7.96
C ALA A 371 23.49 -11.03 -8.80
N ARG A 372 23.77 -10.75 -10.09
CA ARG A 372 24.46 -11.69 -11.00
C ARG A 372 25.80 -11.20 -11.53
N ALA A 373 26.56 -10.50 -10.71
CA ALA A 373 28.00 -10.41 -10.92
C ALA A 373 28.68 -11.56 -10.15
N GLY A 374 29.37 -12.47 -10.85
CA GLY A 374 30.16 -13.56 -10.23
C GLY A 374 29.47 -14.92 -10.10
N GLY A 375 28.16 -15.03 -10.41
CA GLY A 375 27.45 -16.32 -10.43
C GLY A 375 27.77 -17.18 -11.68
N VAL A 376 27.61 -18.50 -11.56
CA VAL A 376 27.76 -19.43 -12.69
C VAL A 376 26.59 -19.25 -13.66
N HIS A 377 26.88 -18.83 -14.91
CA HIS A 377 25.86 -18.66 -15.94
C HIS A 377 25.40 -20.01 -16.54
N HIS A 378 26.33 -20.89 -16.91
CA HIS A 378 26.05 -22.28 -17.29
C HIS A 378 27.25 -23.18 -17.07
N VAL A 379 27.01 -24.49 -17.06
CA VAL A 379 28.05 -25.53 -17.12
C VAL A 379 27.78 -26.42 -18.34
N GLU A 380 28.80 -26.70 -19.13
CA GLU A 380 28.71 -27.56 -20.31
C GLU A 380 29.54 -28.83 -20.13
N LEU A 381 28.92 -29.98 -20.37
CA LEU A 381 29.51 -31.30 -20.27
C LEU A 381 29.56 -31.96 -21.65
N TRP A 382 30.77 -32.28 -22.11
CA TRP A 382 30.96 -32.93 -23.40
C TRP A 382 30.84 -34.45 -23.32
N VAL A 383 29.75 -34.99 -23.83
CA VAL A 383 29.36 -36.39 -23.68
C VAL A 383 29.62 -37.21 -24.95
N PRO A 384 30.27 -38.40 -24.86
CA PRO A 384 30.49 -39.27 -26.02
C PRO A 384 29.21 -39.86 -26.60
N ASP A 385 28.13 -39.97 -25.82
CA ASP A 385 26.81 -40.40 -26.29
C ASP A 385 25.73 -39.45 -25.75
N LEU A 386 25.29 -38.51 -26.59
CA LEU A 386 24.27 -37.53 -26.23
C LEU A 386 22.92 -38.19 -25.92
N ALA A 387 22.55 -39.26 -26.63
CA ALA A 387 21.25 -39.91 -26.44
C ALA A 387 21.21 -40.62 -25.09
N ALA A 388 22.28 -41.32 -24.72
CA ALA A 388 22.40 -41.92 -23.39
C ALA A 388 22.47 -40.85 -22.28
N ALA A 389 23.20 -39.76 -22.51
CA ALA A 389 23.31 -38.65 -21.56
C ALA A 389 21.95 -37.98 -21.32
N GLU A 390 21.19 -37.72 -22.39
CA GLU A 390 19.86 -37.11 -22.32
C GLU A 390 18.91 -37.93 -21.44
N VAL A 391 18.99 -39.27 -21.50
CA VAL A 391 18.18 -40.16 -20.66
C VAL A 391 18.62 -40.12 -19.20
N SER A 392 19.93 -40.27 -18.93
CA SER A 392 20.44 -40.37 -17.55
C SER A 392 20.37 -39.03 -16.81
N TRP A 393 20.89 -37.97 -17.41
CA TRP A 393 20.90 -36.62 -16.83
C TRP A 393 19.53 -35.96 -16.90
N GLY A 394 18.75 -36.18 -17.95
CA GLY A 394 17.42 -35.59 -18.05
C GLY A 394 16.48 -36.04 -16.94
N TRP A 395 16.57 -37.32 -16.53
CA TRP A 395 15.86 -37.82 -15.35
C TRP A 395 16.31 -37.15 -14.07
N LEU A 396 17.63 -37.12 -13.81
CA LEU A 396 18.19 -36.57 -12.58
C LEU A 396 17.89 -35.08 -12.45
N LEU A 397 18.22 -34.29 -13.47
CA LEU A 397 18.00 -32.86 -13.51
C LEU A 397 16.51 -32.52 -13.38
N GLY A 398 15.63 -33.30 -14.03
CA GLY A 398 14.19 -33.16 -13.88
C GLY A 398 13.71 -33.42 -12.45
N ALA A 399 14.22 -34.47 -11.79
CA ALA A 399 13.90 -34.77 -10.39
C ALA A 399 14.42 -33.69 -9.42
N LEU A 400 15.52 -33.01 -9.77
CA LEU A 400 16.06 -31.85 -9.06
C LEU A 400 15.36 -30.53 -9.42
N GLY A 401 14.29 -30.57 -10.22
CA GLY A 401 13.46 -29.41 -10.57
C GLY A 401 13.99 -28.54 -11.72
N HIS A 402 15.01 -29.00 -12.46
CA HIS A 402 15.42 -28.34 -13.68
C HIS A 402 14.44 -28.64 -14.82
N VAL A 403 14.17 -27.64 -15.67
CA VAL A 403 13.29 -27.80 -16.83
C VAL A 403 14.11 -27.85 -18.12
N PRO A 404 13.74 -28.69 -19.10
CA PRO A 404 14.34 -28.65 -20.43
C PRO A 404 14.30 -27.22 -20.99
N TYR A 405 15.41 -26.74 -21.55
CA TYR A 405 15.58 -25.36 -21.98
C TYR A 405 15.88 -25.23 -23.47
N GLN A 406 16.98 -25.79 -23.96
CA GLN A 406 17.36 -25.73 -25.38
C GLN A 406 17.69 -27.11 -25.94
N ARG A 407 17.48 -27.26 -27.25
CA ARG A 407 17.75 -28.48 -28.02
C ARG A 407 18.27 -28.11 -29.41
N TRP A 408 19.42 -28.65 -29.79
CA TRP A 408 20.00 -28.53 -31.13
C TRP A 408 20.53 -29.87 -31.61
N GLU A 409 21.16 -29.96 -32.77
CA GLU A 409 21.65 -31.24 -33.32
C GLU A 409 22.56 -31.99 -32.34
N HIS A 410 23.49 -31.27 -31.72
CA HIS A 410 24.55 -31.85 -30.89
C HIS A 410 24.39 -31.63 -29.38
N GLY A 411 23.32 -30.96 -28.92
CA GLY A 411 23.20 -30.72 -27.48
C GLY A 411 21.81 -30.45 -26.93
N ARG A 412 21.73 -30.57 -25.60
CA ARG A 412 20.53 -30.45 -24.77
C ARG A 412 20.86 -29.63 -23.54
N SER A 413 19.95 -28.79 -23.08
CA SER A 413 20.15 -28.08 -21.82
C SER A 413 18.94 -28.11 -20.91
N TRP A 414 19.21 -28.03 -19.61
CA TRP A 414 18.20 -27.93 -18.55
C TRP A 414 18.51 -26.74 -17.66
N ARG A 415 17.51 -25.89 -17.44
CA ARG A 415 17.64 -24.65 -16.68
C ARG A 415 16.94 -24.76 -15.35
N ARG A 416 17.57 -24.22 -14.31
CA ARG A 416 16.92 -23.91 -13.03
C ARG A 416 17.26 -22.48 -12.68
N GLU A 417 16.22 -21.68 -12.51
CA GLU A 417 16.33 -20.22 -12.32
C GLU A 417 17.11 -19.55 -13.47
N GLY A 418 18.36 -19.16 -13.27
CA GLY A 418 19.19 -18.70 -14.39
C GLY A 418 20.62 -19.15 -14.37
N THR A 419 20.83 -20.38 -13.90
CA THR A 419 21.93 -21.23 -14.34
C THR A 419 21.35 -22.40 -15.14
N TYR A 420 22.08 -22.91 -16.12
CA TYR A 420 21.68 -24.11 -16.85
C TYR A 420 22.85 -25.07 -17.07
N VAL A 421 22.53 -26.37 -17.14
CA VAL A 421 23.48 -27.44 -17.46
C VAL A 421 23.25 -27.83 -18.92
N VAL A 422 24.33 -27.92 -19.68
CA VAL A 422 24.36 -28.34 -21.07
C VAL A 422 25.04 -29.70 -21.18
N LEU A 423 24.44 -30.60 -21.94
CA LEU A 423 25.06 -31.84 -22.41
C LEU A 423 25.27 -31.71 -23.92
N GLU A 424 26.50 -31.90 -24.39
CA GLU A 424 26.84 -31.72 -25.79
C GLU A 424 27.76 -32.82 -26.32
N HIS A 425 27.46 -33.38 -27.48
CA HIS A 425 28.40 -34.20 -28.24
C HIS A 425 29.15 -33.30 -29.22
N SER A 426 30.21 -32.66 -28.72
CA SER A 426 31.00 -31.71 -29.51
C SER A 426 31.79 -32.42 -30.61
N PRO A 427 31.88 -31.85 -31.84
CA PRO A 427 32.78 -32.37 -32.88
C PRO A 427 34.26 -32.32 -32.47
N ASP A 428 34.61 -31.49 -31.48
CA ASP A 428 35.97 -31.37 -30.93
C ASP A 428 36.24 -32.33 -29.77
N LEU A 429 35.24 -33.15 -29.40
CA LEU A 429 35.38 -34.14 -28.33
C LEU A 429 36.43 -35.20 -28.73
N ARG A 430 37.45 -35.34 -27.88
CA ARG A 430 38.40 -36.44 -28.03
C ARG A 430 37.76 -37.77 -27.62
N PRO A 431 37.97 -38.87 -28.38
CA PRO A 431 37.41 -40.16 -28.04
C PRO A 431 37.80 -40.63 -26.63
N GLY A 432 36.83 -41.15 -25.89
CA GLY A 432 37.03 -41.69 -24.55
C GLY A 432 35.84 -41.41 -23.62
N ARG A 433 35.83 -42.08 -22.47
CA ARG A 433 34.92 -41.81 -21.35
C ARG A 433 35.51 -40.69 -20.49
N HIS A 434 34.67 -39.89 -19.82
CA HIS A 434 35.16 -38.97 -18.80
C HIS A 434 35.82 -39.76 -17.66
N ASP A 435 36.93 -39.26 -17.13
CA ASP A 435 37.60 -39.83 -15.95
C ASP A 435 37.72 -38.74 -14.90
N ARG A 436 36.78 -38.76 -13.96
CA ARG A 436 36.71 -37.84 -12.82
C ARG A 436 37.98 -37.70 -11.99
N ARG A 437 38.91 -38.66 -12.08
CA ARG A 437 40.18 -38.65 -11.33
C ARG A 437 41.29 -37.87 -12.04
N ARG A 438 41.09 -37.48 -13.30
CA ARG A 438 42.04 -36.64 -14.04
C ARG A 438 41.83 -35.16 -13.70
N ALA A 439 42.86 -34.35 -13.94
CA ALA A 439 42.74 -32.90 -13.84
C ALA A 439 41.62 -32.40 -14.78
N GLY A 440 40.69 -31.62 -14.22
CA GLY A 440 39.47 -31.18 -14.89
C GLY A 440 38.27 -31.20 -13.94
N LEU A 441 37.08 -31.51 -14.46
CA LEU A 441 35.87 -31.66 -13.67
C LEU A 441 35.88 -32.99 -12.89
N ASN A 442 35.90 -32.91 -11.56
CA ASN A 442 35.77 -34.08 -10.70
C ASN A 442 34.30 -34.52 -10.58
N HIS A 443 33.43 -33.66 -10.05
CA HIS A 443 31.99 -33.91 -9.94
C HIS A 443 31.19 -32.60 -10.01
N LEU A 444 29.87 -32.72 -10.17
CA LEU A 444 28.91 -31.62 -9.97
C LEU A 444 28.02 -31.90 -8.75
N ALA A 445 27.98 -30.97 -7.81
CA ALA A 445 27.17 -31.10 -6.60
C ALA A 445 25.81 -30.40 -6.73
N PHE A 446 24.76 -31.02 -6.21
CA PHE A 446 23.40 -30.50 -6.18
C PHE A 446 22.78 -30.67 -4.79
N HIS A 447 22.05 -29.66 -4.34
CA HIS A 447 21.18 -29.80 -3.18
C HIS A 447 19.89 -30.54 -3.55
N VAL A 448 19.50 -31.47 -2.69
CA VAL A 448 18.17 -32.12 -2.73
C VAL A 448 17.29 -31.58 -1.61
N ALA A 449 15.98 -31.72 -1.77
CA ALA A 449 15.00 -31.11 -0.88
C ALA A 449 15.11 -31.56 0.59
N ASP A 450 15.34 -32.86 0.80
CA ASP A 450 15.41 -33.49 2.11
C ASP A 450 16.09 -34.88 2.00
N ARG A 451 16.33 -35.53 3.15
CA ARG A 451 16.97 -36.85 3.22
C ARG A 451 16.14 -37.94 2.56
N ASP A 452 14.82 -37.92 2.72
CA ASP A 452 13.94 -38.90 2.08
C ASP A 452 13.97 -38.78 0.55
N HIS A 453 14.11 -37.57 0.02
CA HIS A 453 14.27 -37.32 -1.39
C HIS A 453 15.62 -37.86 -1.89
N LEU A 454 16.70 -37.66 -1.13
CA LEU A 454 18.00 -38.25 -1.42
C LEU A 454 17.89 -39.77 -1.56
N ASP A 455 17.28 -40.44 -0.57
CA ASP A 455 17.14 -41.89 -0.54
C ASP A 455 16.32 -42.42 -1.73
N ARG A 456 15.24 -41.71 -2.10
CA ARG A 456 14.46 -42.04 -3.30
C ARG A 456 15.28 -41.92 -4.59
N LEU A 457 16.12 -40.89 -4.71
CA LEU A 457 16.98 -40.70 -5.88
C LEU A 457 18.04 -41.81 -5.96
N VAL A 458 18.68 -42.14 -4.85
CA VAL A 458 19.69 -43.21 -4.77
C VAL A 458 19.06 -44.57 -5.12
N ALA A 459 17.87 -44.87 -4.61
CA ALA A 459 17.17 -46.12 -4.92
C ALA A 459 16.81 -46.24 -6.41
N ALA A 460 16.47 -45.13 -7.08
CA ALA A 460 16.09 -45.10 -8.49
C ALA A 460 17.29 -45.04 -9.46
N ALA A 461 18.45 -44.57 -8.99
CA ALA A 461 19.64 -44.30 -9.80
C ALA A 461 20.11 -45.49 -10.68
N PRO A 462 20.22 -46.74 -10.18
CA PRO A 462 20.65 -47.88 -11.01
C PRO A 462 19.77 -48.13 -12.23
N GLY A 463 18.45 -47.95 -12.10
CA GLY A 463 17.50 -48.10 -13.20
C GLY A 463 17.53 -46.96 -14.23
N ARG A 464 18.35 -45.93 -13.97
CA ARG A 464 18.43 -44.69 -14.75
C ARG A 464 19.84 -44.40 -15.28
N GLY A 465 20.73 -45.40 -15.23
CA GLY A 465 22.08 -45.30 -15.77
C GLY A 465 23.11 -44.68 -14.83
N TRP A 466 22.82 -44.65 -13.53
CA TRP A 466 23.70 -44.12 -12.48
C TRP A 466 24.11 -45.22 -11.50
N THR A 467 25.37 -45.20 -11.05
CA THR A 467 25.91 -46.17 -10.09
C THR A 467 26.30 -45.47 -8.80
N LEU A 468 25.86 -45.99 -7.65
CA LEU A 468 26.28 -45.47 -6.34
C LEU A 468 27.76 -45.73 -6.08
N LEU A 469 28.50 -44.67 -5.80
CA LEU A 469 29.87 -44.73 -5.34
C LEU A 469 29.92 -44.83 -3.82
N PHE A 470 30.92 -45.55 -3.31
CA PHE A 470 31.18 -45.74 -1.88
C PHE A 470 29.98 -46.27 -1.07
N PRO A 471 29.31 -47.36 -1.50
CA PRO A 471 28.10 -47.85 -0.85
C PRO A 471 28.29 -48.15 0.64
N GLU A 472 29.48 -48.64 1.03
CA GLU A 472 29.84 -48.94 2.43
C GLU A 472 29.90 -47.70 3.34
N ARG A 473 29.97 -46.51 2.76
CA ARG A 473 30.10 -45.22 3.47
C ARG A 473 28.89 -44.32 3.27
N HIS A 474 27.95 -44.68 2.40
CA HIS A 474 26.72 -43.92 2.17
C HIS A 474 25.79 -44.04 3.40
N PRO A 475 25.14 -42.95 3.85
CA PRO A 475 25.07 -41.60 3.28
C PRO A 475 26.13 -40.60 3.79
N HIS A 476 27.21 -41.07 4.41
CA HIS A 476 28.22 -40.24 5.08
C HIS A 476 29.60 -40.33 4.41
N ALA A 477 29.64 -40.52 3.08
CA ALA A 477 30.89 -40.66 2.34
C ALA A 477 31.74 -39.38 2.32
N GLY A 478 31.13 -38.20 2.53
CA GLY A 478 31.79 -36.91 2.71
C GLY A 478 32.23 -36.58 4.15
N GLY A 479 31.77 -37.36 5.14
CA GLY A 479 32.05 -37.17 6.57
C GLY A 479 30.79 -37.34 7.44
N GLU A 480 30.96 -37.52 8.76
CA GLU A 480 29.85 -37.79 9.70
C GLU A 480 28.82 -36.64 9.79
N GLY A 481 29.19 -35.42 9.40
CA GLY A 481 28.33 -34.25 9.41
C GLY A 481 27.53 -34.00 8.12
N GLN A 482 27.65 -34.86 7.10
CA GLN A 482 27.05 -34.66 5.79
C GLN A 482 26.17 -35.84 5.39
N TYR A 483 24.95 -35.59 4.93
CA TYR A 483 24.05 -36.60 4.39
C TYR A 483 24.03 -36.49 2.86
N ALA A 484 24.86 -37.28 2.19
CA ALA A 484 25.13 -37.16 0.76
C ALA A 484 25.25 -38.51 0.03
N ALA A 485 25.01 -38.48 -1.27
CA ALA A 485 25.26 -39.59 -2.19
C ALA A 485 26.14 -39.16 -3.36
N TYR A 486 27.10 -40.00 -3.71
CA TYR A 486 27.95 -39.82 -4.88
C TYR A 486 27.53 -40.83 -5.94
N LEU A 487 27.12 -40.38 -7.12
CA LEU A 487 26.64 -41.22 -8.20
C LEU A 487 27.51 -41.00 -9.45
N GLU A 488 27.87 -42.07 -10.15
CA GLU A 488 28.61 -42.00 -11.43
C GLU A 488 27.71 -42.50 -12.58
N ASP A 489 27.61 -41.72 -13.66
CA ASP A 489 26.84 -42.13 -14.84
C ASP A 489 27.61 -43.12 -15.74
N GLY A 490 26.94 -43.69 -16.74
CA GLY A 490 27.57 -44.56 -17.73
C GLY A 490 28.74 -43.93 -18.51
N GLN A 491 28.87 -42.60 -18.49
CA GLN A 491 29.84 -41.83 -19.28
C GLN A 491 30.97 -41.21 -18.44
N GLY A 492 30.99 -41.47 -17.12
CA GLY A 492 32.08 -41.18 -16.21
C GLY A 492 31.95 -39.89 -15.42
N TYR A 493 30.81 -39.22 -15.54
CA TYR A 493 30.51 -38.04 -14.74
C TYR A 493 30.01 -38.44 -13.37
N GLU A 494 30.60 -37.83 -12.36
CA GLU A 494 30.17 -37.96 -10.97
C GLU A 494 29.27 -36.78 -10.60
N VAL A 495 28.19 -37.07 -9.88
CA VAL A 495 27.37 -36.08 -9.19
C VAL A 495 27.40 -36.35 -7.70
N GLU A 496 27.39 -35.27 -6.92
CA GLU A 496 27.17 -35.30 -5.48
C GLU A 496 25.77 -34.75 -5.20
N LEU A 497 24.94 -35.52 -4.49
CA LEU A 497 23.63 -35.08 -4.03
C LEU A 497 23.71 -34.85 -2.52
N VAL A 498 23.40 -33.65 -2.05
CA VAL A 498 23.53 -33.25 -0.65
C VAL A 498 22.16 -32.88 -0.08
N ALA A 499 21.78 -33.53 1.02
CA ALA A 499 20.62 -33.14 1.83
C ALA A 499 21.10 -32.39 3.08
N GLU A 500 20.46 -31.25 3.36
CA GLU A 500 20.69 -30.49 4.61
C GLU A 500 19.87 -31.05 5.78
#